data_AF-A0A356P6K6-F1
#
_entry.id   AF-A0A356P6K6-F1
#
_cell.length_a   1.000
_cell.length_b   1.000
_cell.length_c   1.000
_cell.angle_alpha   90.00
_cell.angle_beta   90.00
_cell.angle_gamma   90.00
#
_symmetry.space_group_name_H-M   'P 1'
#
loop_
_entity.id
_entity.type
_entity.pdbx_description
1 polymer ?
#
loop_
_entity_poly.entity_id
_entity_poly.type
_entity_poly.pdbx_seq_one_letter_code
_entity_poly.pdbx_strand_id
1 'polypeptide(L)'
;MKIKSFKKLLTFSSIVTMGVLLSFSTVFAATPIVTAPVNIGTAGNYAILAETGISTVPDSVITGDIGVSPIVATAITGFTLTADATNVFSTSTQVTGKVYAADYAAPAAVNLATAVSDMGTAYIDAAGRVANYTDMYTGDISGRTLTPGVYKWNTPVSINSDVTINGGPNDVFIFQIANGINQANGTKITLTGGAQAKNIIWQTCETVTIGTGAHFEGIILGGTNIALGTHASINGRLLAQTAVTLIMSTVVAP
;
A
#
# COMPACT_ATOMS: atom_id res chain seq x y z
N MET A 1 61.46 84.31 -32.72
CA MET A 1 60.50 84.23 -31.60
C MET A 1 59.37 83.27 -31.99
N LYS A 2 59.18 82.19 -31.20
CA LYS A 2 58.02 81.26 -31.09
C LYS A 2 57.61 80.39 -32.31
N ILE A 3 57.92 79.07 -32.32
CA ILE A 3 57.18 77.87 -31.81
C ILE A 3 56.14 77.35 -32.83
N LYS A 4 56.43 76.29 -33.61
CA LYS A 4 56.13 74.84 -33.39
C LYS A 4 54.63 74.46 -33.44
N SER A 5 54.19 73.65 -34.41
CA SER A 5 53.75 72.24 -34.23
C SER A 5 53.05 71.66 -35.47
N PHE A 6 52.98 70.33 -35.51
CA PHE A 6 52.81 69.39 -36.63
C PHE A 6 51.39 68.79 -36.73
N LYS A 7 51.08 68.22 -37.92
CA LYS A 7 50.21 67.07 -38.32
C LYS A 7 49.33 66.42 -37.22
N LYS A 8 48.09 65.93 -37.46
CA LYS A 8 47.69 64.87 -38.42
C LYS A 8 46.16 64.62 -38.30
N LEU A 9 45.53 64.26 -39.41
CA LEU A 9 44.12 63.88 -39.58
C LEU A 9 43.79 62.54 -38.85
N LEU A 10 42.65 62.46 -38.13
CA LEU A 10 42.14 61.23 -37.51
C LEU A 10 40.60 61.18 -37.60
N THR A 11 40.09 60.23 -38.39
CA THR A 11 38.69 59.78 -38.42
C THR A 11 38.49 58.72 -37.34
N PHE A 12 37.45 58.85 -36.50
CA PHE A 12 37.05 57.83 -35.52
C PHE A 12 35.73 57.18 -35.94
N SER A 13 35.75 55.86 -36.09
CA SER A 13 34.57 54.99 -36.27
C SER A 13 34.06 54.57 -34.88
N SER A 14 32.79 54.82 -34.57
CA SER A 14 32.15 54.38 -33.32
C SER A 14 31.76 52.89 -33.41
N ILE A 15 32.21 52.10 -32.43
CA ILE A 15 31.76 50.72 -32.20
C ILE A 15 30.73 50.76 -31.06
N VAL A 16 29.51 50.30 -31.31
CA VAL A 16 28.46 50.11 -30.30
C VAL A 16 28.58 48.67 -29.78
N THR A 17 28.90 48.50 -28.51
CA THR A 17 29.01 47.18 -27.86
C THR A 17 27.66 46.78 -27.27
N MET A 18 27.07 45.70 -27.78
CA MET A 18 25.80 45.14 -27.33
C MET A 18 26.04 44.20 -26.14
N GLY A 19 25.60 44.57 -24.93
CA GLY A 19 25.71 43.74 -23.74
C GLY A 19 24.64 42.64 -23.73
N VAL A 20 25.06 41.37 -23.72
CA VAL A 20 24.18 40.20 -23.61
C VAL A 20 23.93 39.91 -22.12
N LEU A 21 22.68 40.03 -21.67
CA LEU A 21 22.23 39.53 -20.35
C LEU A 21 21.91 38.04 -20.46
N LEU A 22 22.69 37.19 -19.78
CA LEU A 22 22.43 35.76 -19.64
C LEU A 22 21.58 35.53 -18.38
N SER A 23 20.30 35.20 -18.55
CA SER A 23 19.44 34.72 -17.47
C SER A 23 19.76 33.26 -17.17
N PHE A 24 20.39 32.99 -16.02
CA PHE A 24 20.56 31.64 -15.48
C PHE A 24 19.26 31.17 -14.83
N SER A 25 18.53 30.27 -15.50
CA SER A 25 17.45 29.51 -14.88
C SER A 25 18.06 28.38 -14.03
N THR A 26 18.04 28.50 -12.71
CA THR A 26 18.39 27.41 -11.81
C THR A 26 17.31 26.34 -11.89
N VAL A 27 17.59 25.25 -12.59
CA VAL A 27 16.76 24.05 -12.57
C VAL A 27 16.98 23.38 -11.21
N PHE A 28 16.02 23.48 -10.30
CA PHE A 28 16.04 22.66 -9.09
C PHE A 28 15.78 21.21 -9.50
N ALA A 29 16.81 20.36 -9.46
CA ALA A 29 16.60 18.93 -9.52
C ALA A 29 15.83 18.54 -8.24
N ALA A 30 14.60 18.05 -8.37
CA ALA A 30 13.87 17.48 -7.25
C ALA A 30 14.68 16.29 -6.70
N THR A 31 15.07 16.35 -5.43
CA THR A 31 15.65 15.19 -4.74
C THR A 31 14.62 14.07 -4.74
N PRO A 32 14.96 12.84 -5.18
CA PRO A 32 14.02 11.73 -5.13
C PRO A 32 13.60 11.53 -3.66
N ILE A 33 12.30 11.62 -3.39
CA ILE A 33 11.75 11.26 -2.09
C ILE A 33 11.82 9.73 -2.01
N VAL A 34 12.78 9.21 -1.25
CA VAL A 34 12.88 7.78 -0.98
C VAL A 34 12.00 7.46 0.21
N THR A 35 10.82 6.89 -0.05
CA THR A 35 9.93 6.39 1.02
C THR A 35 10.46 5.05 1.49
N ALA A 36 10.79 4.93 2.79
CA ALA A 36 11.20 3.66 3.36
C ALA A 36 10.01 2.67 3.43
N PRO A 37 10.23 1.35 3.25
CA PRO A 37 9.18 0.35 3.45
C PRO A 37 8.60 0.38 4.87
N VAL A 38 7.38 -0.12 5.05
CA VAL A 38 6.80 -0.41 6.38
C VAL A 38 7.24 -1.81 6.79
N ASN A 39 7.82 -1.95 7.98
CA ASN A 39 8.18 -3.26 8.50
C ASN A 39 6.94 -3.92 9.12
N ILE A 40 6.42 -4.95 8.46
CA ILE A 40 5.26 -5.73 8.94
C ILE A 40 5.64 -6.89 9.88
N GLY A 41 6.92 -7.05 10.19
CA GLY A 41 7.41 -8.06 11.13
C GLY A 41 6.89 -9.47 10.82
N THR A 42 6.52 -10.20 11.87
CA THR A 42 5.98 -11.55 11.78
C THR A 42 4.54 -11.61 11.26
N ALA A 43 3.82 -10.49 11.19
CA ALA A 43 2.53 -10.42 10.47
C ALA A 43 2.72 -10.72 8.97
N GLY A 44 3.91 -10.45 8.43
CA GLY A 44 4.31 -10.81 7.07
C GLY A 44 4.38 -12.31 6.79
N ASN A 45 4.18 -13.18 7.77
CA ASN A 45 4.07 -14.62 7.53
C ASN A 45 2.65 -15.06 7.10
N TYR A 46 1.65 -14.19 7.26
CA TYR A 46 0.24 -14.53 7.05
C TYR A 46 -0.34 -13.82 5.83
N ALA A 47 -1.08 -14.55 5.00
CA ALA A 47 -1.93 -13.98 3.95
C ALA A 47 -3.12 -13.24 4.58
N ILE A 48 -3.67 -13.79 5.67
CA ILE A 48 -4.78 -13.20 6.43
C ILE A 48 -4.47 -13.29 7.93
N LEU A 49 -4.47 -12.15 8.62
CA LEU A 49 -4.33 -12.08 10.08
C LEU A 49 -5.45 -11.19 10.63
N ALA A 50 -6.22 -11.68 11.60
CA ALA A 50 -7.35 -10.93 12.14
C ALA A 50 -7.51 -11.12 13.66
N GLU A 51 -7.99 -10.11 14.38
CA GLU A 51 -8.14 -10.20 15.85
C GLU A 51 -9.44 -10.84 16.33
N THR A 52 -10.52 -10.69 15.55
CA THR A 52 -11.89 -11.02 15.96
C THR A 52 -12.58 -12.05 15.05
N GLY A 53 -11.91 -12.51 13.99
CA GLY A 53 -12.37 -13.65 13.20
C GLY A 53 -12.05 -13.56 11.71
N ILE A 54 -12.12 -14.71 11.05
CA ILE A 54 -12.02 -14.84 9.59
C ILE A 54 -13.19 -15.70 9.14
N SER A 55 -14.01 -15.20 8.23
CA SER A 55 -15.15 -15.96 7.70
C SER A 55 -15.10 -16.05 6.19
N THR A 56 -15.57 -17.17 5.66
CA THR A 56 -15.75 -17.37 4.22
C THR A 56 -17.14 -17.93 3.94
N VAL A 57 -17.80 -17.40 2.92
CA VAL A 57 -18.84 -18.14 2.18
C VAL A 57 -18.11 -18.93 1.08
N PRO A 58 -18.00 -20.27 1.20
CA PRO A 58 -17.11 -21.07 0.38
C PRO A 58 -17.50 -21.15 -1.11
N ASP A 59 -16.58 -21.49 -2.02
CA ASP A 59 -15.16 -21.81 -1.79
C ASP A 59 -14.24 -20.62 -2.11
N SER A 60 -13.50 -20.13 -1.11
CA SER A 60 -12.39 -19.19 -1.29
C SER A 60 -11.09 -19.94 -1.64
N VAL A 61 -10.13 -19.25 -2.25
CA VAL A 61 -8.80 -19.80 -2.57
C VAL A 61 -7.73 -18.91 -1.95
N ILE A 62 -7.05 -19.43 -0.93
CA ILE A 62 -6.03 -18.68 -0.18
C ILE A 62 -4.67 -19.34 -0.39
N THR A 63 -3.68 -18.55 -0.78
CA THR A 63 -2.27 -18.95 -0.85
C THR A 63 -1.49 -18.22 0.23
N GLY A 64 -1.04 -18.98 1.24
CA GLY A 64 -0.38 -18.48 2.44
C GLY A 64 -1.16 -18.83 3.71
N ASP A 65 -0.49 -18.63 4.85
CA ASP A 65 -1.04 -18.98 6.16
C ASP A 65 -2.11 -17.97 6.60
N ILE A 66 -3.09 -18.42 7.40
CA ILE A 66 -4.10 -17.56 8.02
C ILE A 66 -4.09 -17.71 9.54
N GLY A 67 -4.39 -16.62 10.26
CA GLY A 67 -4.27 -16.58 11.72
C GLY A 67 -5.33 -15.72 12.39
N VAL A 68 -5.80 -16.16 13.56
CA VAL A 68 -6.60 -15.32 14.46
C VAL A 68 -6.04 -15.28 15.87
N SER A 69 -5.99 -14.08 16.47
CA SER A 69 -5.59 -13.87 17.87
C SER A 69 -5.96 -12.45 18.30
N PRO A 70 -6.49 -12.20 19.51
CA PRO A 70 -6.61 -13.14 20.63
C PRO A 70 -7.83 -14.06 20.56
N ILE A 71 -8.71 -13.90 19.57
CA ILE A 71 -9.83 -14.82 19.40
C ILE A 71 -9.35 -16.23 19.02
N VAL A 72 -10.22 -17.21 19.23
CA VAL A 72 -9.94 -18.65 19.09
C VAL A 72 -10.46 -19.21 17.77
N ALA A 73 -10.11 -20.47 17.48
CA ALA A 73 -10.38 -21.13 16.21
C ALA A 73 -11.86 -21.18 15.80
N THR A 74 -12.79 -21.12 16.75
CA THR A 74 -14.24 -21.10 16.47
C THR A 74 -14.69 -19.84 15.71
N ALA A 75 -13.88 -18.78 15.70
CA ALA A 75 -14.11 -17.58 14.91
C ALA A 75 -13.57 -17.68 13.47
N ILE A 76 -12.92 -18.80 13.11
CA ILE A 76 -12.57 -19.13 11.74
C ILE A 76 -13.69 -19.99 11.15
N THR A 77 -14.60 -19.36 10.40
CA THR A 77 -15.86 -19.99 9.98
C THR A 77 -15.94 -20.18 8.46
N GLY A 78 -16.62 -21.24 8.02
CA GLY A 78 -16.78 -21.59 6.60
C GLY A 78 -15.60 -22.35 5.99
N PHE A 79 -14.46 -22.48 6.68
CA PHE A 79 -13.27 -23.14 6.14
C PHE A 79 -13.26 -24.67 6.25
N THR A 80 -14.14 -25.27 7.05
CA THR A 80 -14.10 -26.71 7.40
C THR A 80 -12.68 -27.13 7.84
N LEU A 81 -12.33 -26.77 9.08
CA LEU A 81 -10.98 -26.98 9.59
C LEU A 81 -10.77 -28.43 10.04
N THR A 82 -9.60 -28.99 9.67
CA THR A 82 -9.09 -30.25 10.21
C THR A 82 -7.81 -29.98 10.99
N ALA A 83 -7.86 -30.17 12.31
CA ALA A 83 -6.70 -30.01 13.18
C ALA A 83 -5.60 -31.02 12.84
N ASP A 84 -4.35 -30.57 12.83
CA ASP A 84 -3.20 -31.46 12.75
C ASP A 84 -3.05 -32.30 14.04
N ALA A 85 -2.36 -33.44 13.96
CA ALA A 85 -2.13 -34.34 15.09
C ALA A 85 -1.44 -33.66 16.29
N THR A 86 -0.66 -32.60 16.05
CA THR A 86 0.01 -31.81 17.09
C THR A 86 -0.88 -30.75 17.72
N ASN A 87 -2.04 -30.45 17.12
CA ASN A 87 -2.91 -29.34 17.47
C ASN A 87 -2.22 -27.96 17.46
N VAL A 88 -1.11 -27.81 16.73
CA VAL A 88 -0.38 -26.53 16.54
C VAL A 88 -1.00 -25.71 15.39
N PHE A 89 -1.65 -26.37 14.44
CA PHE A 89 -2.34 -25.73 13.32
C PHE A 89 -3.50 -26.61 12.83
N SER A 90 -4.34 -26.03 11.98
CA SER A 90 -5.35 -26.75 11.20
C SER A 90 -5.10 -26.58 9.70
N THR A 91 -5.77 -27.41 8.91
CA THR A 91 -5.78 -27.37 7.46
C THR A 91 -7.20 -27.17 6.93
N SER A 92 -7.31 -26.67 5.69
CA SER A 92 -8.56 -26.51 4.94
C SER A 92 -8.27 -26.69 3.45
N THR A 93 -9.21 -27.24 2.69
CA THR A 93 -9.09 -27.34 1.22
C THR A 93 -9.07 -25.98 0.53
N GLN A 94 -9.54 -24.92 1.20
CA GLN A 94 -9.54 -23.54 0.71
C GLN A 94 -8.20 -22.82 0.98
N VAL A 95 -7.27 -23.42 1.74
CA VAL A 95 -6.03 -22.78 2.18
C VAL A 95 -4.82 -23.60 1.75
N THR A 96 -4.06 -23.09 0.79
CA THR A 96 -2.71 -23.56 0.48
C THR A 96 -1.75 -22.93 1.48
N GLY A 97 -1.72 -23.50 2.68
CA GLY A 97 -1.02 -22.99 3.85
C GLY A 97 -1.55 -23.65 5.12
N LYS A 98 -1.29 -23.02 6.26
CA LYS A 98 -1.75 -23.46 7.59
C LYS A 98 -2.69 -22.43 8.19
N VAL A 99 -3.63 -22.94 8.97
CA VAL A 99 -4.58 -22.15 9.77
C VAL A 99 -4.10 -22.16 11.21
N TYR A 100 -3.98 -21.00 11.85
CA TYR A 100 -3.57 -20.86 13.24
C TYR A 100 -4.62 -20.09 14.05
N ALA A 101 -4.73 -20.40 15.34
CA ALA A 101 -5.60 -19.69 16.27
C ALA A 101 -4.99 -19.60 17.67
N ALA A 102 -5.50 -18.68 18.50
CA ALA A 102 -4.96 -18.42 19.84
C ALA A 102 -5.11 -19.58 20.84
N ASP A 103 -6.02 -20.52 20.61
CA ASP A 103 -6.24 -21.72 21.42
C ASP A 103 -5.43 -22.94 20.96
N TYR A 104 -4.57 -22.79 19.94
CA TYR A 104 -3.71 -23.87 19.47
C TYR A 104 -2.47 -24.06 20.34
N ALA A 105 -1.92 -25.27 20.29
CA ALA A 105 -0.75 -25.66 21.09
C ALA A 105 0.48 -24.81 20.76
N ALA A 106 1.39 -24.68 21.73
CA ALA A 106 2.64 -23.98 21.53
C ALA A 106 3.45 -24.60 20.36
N PRO A 107 4.13 -23.79 19.54
CA PRO A 107 4.34 -22.34 19.70
C PRO A 107 3.28 -21.44 19.02
N ALA A 108 2.19 -21.98 18.48
CA ALA A 108 1.27 -21.22 17.60
C ALA A 108 0.65 -19.99 18.28
N ALA A 109 0.07 -20.16 19.47
CA ALA A 109 -0.55 -19.06 20.20
C ALA A 109 0.41 -17.89 20.47
N VAL A 110 1.66 -18.20 20.87
CA VAL A 110 2.68 -17.18 21.15
C VAL A 110 3.12 -16.47 19.87
N ASN A 111 3.37 -17.24 18.81
CA ASN A 111 3.76 -16.67 17.51
C ASN A 111 2.65 -15.77 16.93
N LEU A 112 1.38 -16.13 17.11
CA LEU A 112 0.25 -15.29 16.71
C LEU A 112 0.15 -14.01 17.51
N ALA A 113 0.35 -14.06 18.83
CA ALA A 113 0.38 -12.86 19.65
C ALA A 113 1.47 -11.88 19.21
N THR A 114 2.67 -12.39 18.86
CA THR A 114 3.74 -11.57 18.27
C THR A 114 3.34 -10.99 16.92
N ALA A 115 2.72 -11.79 16.04
CA ALA A 115 2.27 -11.33 14.73
C ALA A 115 1.22 -10.21 14.82
N VAL A 116 0.28 -10.30 15.75
CA VAL A 116 -0.73 -9.26 15.99
C VAL A 116 -0.08 -7.99 16.55
N SER A 117 0.90 -8.13 17.46
CA SER A 117 1.68 -6.98 17.96
C SER A 117 2.47 -6.28 16.84
N ASP A 118 3.08 -7.06 15.94
CA ASP A 118 3.81 -6.54 14.78
C ASP A 118 2.87 -5.85 13.79
N MET A 119 1.68 -6.41 13.56
CA MET A 119 0.61 -5.77 12.77
C MET A 119 0.22 -4.40 13.36
N GLY A 120 0.01 -4.32 14.67
CA GLY A 120 -0.30 -3.06 15.35
C GLY A 120 0.84 -2.03 15.24
N THR A 121 2.09 -2.48 15.34
CA THR A 121 3.27 -1.63 15.16
C THR A 121 3.37 -1.11 13.72
N ALA A 122 3.16 -1.97 12.73
CA ALA A 122 3.17 -1.61 11.31
C ALA A 122 2.04 -0.63 10.97
N TYR A 123 0.86 -0.81 11.57
CA TYR A 123 -0.27 0.10 11.41
C TYR A 123 0.07 1.52 11.90
N ILE A 124 0.66 1.63 13.09
CA ILE A 124 1.07 2.92 13.68
C ILE A 124 2.18 3.56 12.86
N ASP A 125 3.17 2.77 12.41
CA ASP A 125 4.25 3.25 11.54
C ASP A 125 3.70 3.82 10.23
N ALA A 126 2.83 3.07 9.53
CA ALA A 126 2.21 3.50 8.28
C ALA A 126 1.37 4.77 8.47
N ALA A 127 0.54 4.83 9.52
CA ALA A 127 -0.29 6.00 9.84
C ALA A 127 0.53 7.24 10.24
N GLY A 128 1.74 7.04 10.78
CA GLY A 128 2.63 8.09 11.25
C GLY A 128 3.58 8.67 10.20
N ARG A 129 3.62 8.12 8.97
CA ARG A 129 4.49 8.63 7.90
C ARG A 129 4.14 10.07 7.51
N VAL A 130 5.16 10.86 7.17
CA VAL A 130 4.97 12.22 6.66
C VAL A 130 4.42 12.13 5.22
N ALA A 131 3.27 12.75 4.98
CA ALA A 131 2.62 12.72 3.68
C ALA A 131 3.36 13.56 2.64
N ASN A 132 3.47 13.04 1.41
CA ASN A 132 3.88 13.80 0.22
C ASN A 132 2.67 14.45 -0.46
N TYR A 133 1.52 13.77 -0.39
CA TYR A 133 0.26 14.22 -0.98
C TYR A 133 -0.84 14.17 0.07
N THR A 134 -1.62 15.26 0.21
CA THR A 134 -2.73 15.34 1.15
C THR A 134 -4.02 15.61 0.38
N ASP A 135 -5.05 14.79 0.66
CA ASP A 135 -6.40 14.86 0.09
C ASP A 135 -6.41 14.90 -1.45
N MET A 136 -5.43 14.23 -2.07
CA MET A 136 -5.28 14.21 -3.53
C MET A 136 -6.53 13.61 -4.19
N TYR A 137 -7.06 14.27 -5.23
CA TYR A 137 -8.33 13.89 -5.86
C TYR A 137 -9.52 13.79 -4.89
N THR A 138 -9.43 14.41 -3.71
CA THR A 138 -10.49 14.39 -2.68
C THR A 138 -10.90 12.97 -2.23
N GLY A 139 -10.03 11.98 -2.43
CA GLY A 139 -10.28 10.57 -2.09
C GLY A 139 -10.84 9.72 -3.23
N ASP A 140 -11.30 10.32 -4.33
CA ASP A 140 -11.70 9.55 -5.51
C ASP A 140 -10.50 9.33 -6.44
N ILE A 141 -9.88 8.16 -6.34
CA ILE A 141 -8.71 7.80 -7.15
C ILE A 141 -9.10 7.10 -8.46
N SER A 142 -10.39 7.05 -8.81
CA SER A 142 -10.88 6.39 -10.03
C SER A 142 -10.18 6.91 -11.28
N GLY A 143 -9.61 6.00 -12.08
CA GLY A 143 -8.97 6.32 -13.35
C GLY A 143 -7.61 7.00 -13.20
N ARG A 144 -7.05 7.05 -11.98
CA ARG A 144 -5.79 7.72 -11.70
C ARG A 144 -4.60 6.77 -11.80
N THR A 145 -3.45 7.36 -12.07
CA THR A 145 -2.15 6.72 -11.93
C THR A 145 -1.47 7.31 -10.70
N LEU A 146 -1.15 6.46 -9.73
CA LEU A 146 -0.46 6.84 -8.51
C LEU A 146 1.02 6.49 -8.64
N THR A 147 1.88 7.42 -8.24
CA THR A 147 3.34 7.31 -8.28
C THR A 147 3.90 7.05 -6.88
N PRO A 148 5.18 6.67 -6.72
CA PRO A 148 5.74 6.35 -5.42
C PRO A 148 5.59 7.51 -4.43
N GLY A 149 5.37 7.18 -3.15
CA GLY A 149 5.22 8.17 -2.10
C GLY A 149 4.19 7.82 -1.03
N VAL A 150 4.03 8.75 -0.10
CA VAL A 150 3.05 8.70 0.99
C VAL A 150 1.88 9.61 0.65
N TYR A 151 0.68 9.04 0.60
CA TYR A 151 -0.57 9.75 0.37
C TYR A 151 -1.40 9.71 1.64
N LYS A 152 -2.05 10.82 1.96
CA LYS A 152 -2.93 10.96 3.10
C LYS A 152 -4.29 11.47 2.66
N TRP A 153 -5.35 10.79 3.10
CA TRP A 153 -6.73 11.25 2.95
C TRP A 153 -7.41 11.34 4.31
N ASN A 154 -8.03 12.48 4.56
CA ASN A 154 -8.99 12.67 5.65
C ASN A 154 -10.42 12.28 5.23
N THR A 155 -10.61 11.98 3.95
CA THR A 155 -11.85 11.47 3.35
C THR A 155 -11.80 9.94 3.15
N PRO A 156 -12.94 9.28 2.87
CA PRO A 156 -12.94 7.93 2.35
C PRO A 156 -12.26 7.87 0.97
N VAL A 157 -11.63 6.74 0.68
CA VAL A 157 -11.06 6.48 -0.65
C VAL A 157 -12.02 5.65 -1.49
N SER A 158 -12.32 6.11 -2.70
CA SER A 158 -13.21 5.44 -3.66
C SER A 158 -12.45 4.99 -4.91
N ILE A 159 -12.76 3.78 -5.38
CA ILE A 159 -12.23 3.17 -6.60
C ILE A 159 -13.42 2.71 -7.44
N ASN A 160 -13.99 3.63 -8.23
CA ASN A 160 -15.17 3.39 -9.09
C ASN A 160 -14.79 3.00 -10.53
N SER A 161 -13.53 3.17 -10.90
CA SER A 161 -12.94 2.64 -12.14
C SER A 161 -11.49 2.22 -11.88
N ASP A 162 -10.87 1.55 -12.85
CA ASP A 162 -9.52 1.04 -12.72
C ASP A 162 -8.50 2.11 -12.29
N VAL A 163 -7.53 1.67 -11.48
CA VAL A 163 -6.44 2.50 -10.93
C VAL A 163 -5.12 1.86 -11.35
N THR A 164 -4.14 2.70 -11.69
CA THR A 164 -2.77 2.24 -11.96
C THR A 164 -1.85 2.68 -10.82
N ILE A 165 -1.02 1.78 -10.33
CA ILE A 165 0.11 2.10 -9.44
C ILE A 165 1.39 1.90 -10.26
N ASN A 166 2.09 3.00 -10.52
CA ASN A 166 3.23 3.02 -11.43
C ASN A 166 4.51 3.38 -10.68
N GLY A 167 5.48 2.47 -10.69
CA GLY A 167 6.80 2.67 -10.09
C GLY A 167 7.72 1.50 -10.38
N GLY A 168 8.98 1.62 -10.00
CA GLY A 168 9.98 0.57 -10.10
C GLY A 168 9.80 -0.55 -9.06
N PRO A 169 10.60 -1.62 -9.16
CA PRO A 169 10.49 -2.79 -8.28
C PRO A 169 10.80 -2.51 -6.81
N ASN A 170 11.51 -1.43 -6.49
CA ASN A 170 11.86 -1.08 -5.11
C ASN A 170 11.09 0.15 -4.61
N ASP A 171 10.20 0.70 -5.42
CA ASP A 171 9.44 1.88 -5.05
C ASP A 171 8.34 1.52 -4.04
N VAL A 172 8.10 2.42 -3.10
CA VAL A 172 7.19 2.24 -1.97
C VAL A 172 6.02 3.19 -2.06
N PHE A 173 4.83 2.66 -1.77
CA PHE A 173 3.56 3.37 -1.78
C PHE A 173 2.89 3.18 -0.42
N ILE A 174 2.55 4.27 0.24
CA ILE A 174 1.86 4.22 1.53
C ILE A 174 0.63 5.10 1.44
N PHE A 175 -0.53 4.49 1.60
CA PHE A 175 -1.83 5.15 1.54
C PHE A 175 -2.42 5.19 2.96
N GLN A 176 -2.46 6.38 3.56
CA GLN A 176 -3.04 6.65 4.87
C GLN A 176 -4.48 7.15 4.69
N ILE A 177 -5.45 6.43 5.24
CA ILE A 177 -6.86 6.71 4.99
C ILE A 177 -7.58 6.79 6.33
N ALA A 178 -8.04 8.00 6.68
CA ALA A 178 -8.70 8.26 7.96
C ALA A 178 -10.09 7.60 8.08
N ASN A 179 -10.64 7.13 6.96
CA ASN A 179 -11.92 6.41 6.89
C ASN A 179 -11.71 5.03 6.24
N GLY A 180 -12.69 4.57 5.47
CA GLY A 180 -12.65 3.30 4.74
C GLY A 180 -12.24 3.43 3.27
N ILE A 181 -12.07 2.28 2.63
CA ILE A 181 -11.94 2.13 1.17
C ILE A 181 -13.22 1.50 0.64
N ASN A 182 -13.74 2.05 -0.46
CA ASN A 182 -14.80 1.40 -1.24
C ASN A 182 -14.32 1.19 -2.69
N GLN A 183 -14.06 -0.06 -3.05
CA GLN A 183 -13.77 -0.46 -4.41
C GLN A 183 -15.02 -1.06 -5.07
N ALA A 184 -15.45 -0.46 -6.17
CA ALA A 184 -16.61 -0.90 -6.92
C ALA A 184 -16.37 -2.25 -7.62
N ASN A 185 -17.48 -2.94 -7.92
CA ASN A 185 -17.48 -4.23 -8.59
C ASN A 185 -16.70 -4.20 -9.92
N GLY A 186 -15.95 -5.26 -10.19
CA GLY A 186 -15.25 -5.46 -11.47
C GLY A 186 -14.10 -4.51 -11.77
N THR A 187 -13.78 -3.57 -10.87
CA THR A 187 -12.65 -2.65 -11.04
C THR A 187 -11.32 -3.31 -10.66
N LYS A 188 -10.21 -2.80 -11.20
CA LYS A 188 -8.87 -3.36 -10.98
C LYS A 188 -7.87 -2.30 -10.56
N ILE A 189 -7.01 -2.67 -9.61
CA ILE A 189 -5.73 -2.00 -9.40
C ILE A 189 -4.68 -2.72 -10.25
N THR A 190 -3.98 -1.99 -11.11
CA THR A 190 -2.94 -2.54 -12.00
C THR A 190 -1.58 -1.99 -11.61
N LEU A 191 -0.57 -2.88 -11.50
CA LEU A 191 0.80 -2.49 -11.24
C LEU A 191 1.58 -2.34 -12.56
N THR A 192 2.28 -1.22 -12.73
CA THR A 192 3.13 -0.96 -13.91
C THR A 192 4.52 -0.48 -13.50
N GLY A 193 5.46 -0.48 -14.46
CA GLY A 193 6.84 -0.02 -14.23
C GLY A 193 7.72 -0.99 -13.41
N GLY A 194 7.16 -2.10 -12.96
CA GLY A 194 7.83 -3.07 -12.09
C GLY A 194 7.39 -3.01 -10.62
N ALA A 195 6.43 -2.15 -10.26
CA ALA A 195 5.87 -2.06 -8.93
C ALA A 195 5.41 -3.44 -8.41
N GLN A 196 5.62 -3.69 -7.12
CA GLN A 196 5.32 -4.97 -6.48
C GLN A 196 4.32 -4.76 -5.33
N ALA A 197 3.32 -5.64 -5.23
CA ALA A 197 2.31 -5.63 -4.17
C ALA A 197 2.92 -5.53 -2.76
N LYS A 198 4.03 -6.23 -2.52
CA LYS A 198 4.73 -6.24 -1.22
C LYS A 198 5.26 -4.87 -0.77
N ASN A 199 5.38 -3.89 -1.67
CA ASN A 199 5.83 -2.53 -1.37
C ASN A 199 4.67 -1.51 -1.27
N ILE A 200 3.42 -1.99 -1.36
CA ILE A 200 2.23 -1.15 -1.35
C ILE A 200 1.49 -1.40 -0.04
N ILE A 201 1.36 -0.34 0.77
CA ILE A 201 0.68 -0.38 2.07
C ILE A 201 -0.57 0.48 2.02
N TRP A 202 -1.70 -0.10 2.40
CA TRP A 202 -2.97 0.57 2.61
C TRP A 202 -3.30 0.56 4.09
N GLN A 203 -3.10 1.67 4.79
CA GLN A 203 -3.53 1.83 6.18
C GLN A 203 -4.90 2.52 6.18
N THR A 204 -5.91 1.86 6.76
CA THR A 204 -7.29 2.39 6.83
C THR A 204 -7.79 2.36 8.25
N CYS A 205 -8.47 3.42 8.70
CA CYS A 205 -9.07 3.44 10.03
C CYS A 205 -10.42 2.72 10.07
N GLU A 206 -11.19 2.78 8.99
CA GLU A 206 -12.49 2.12 8.88
C GLU A 206 -12.44 0.97 7.86
N THR A 207 -13.63 0.46 7.51
CA THR A 207 -13.79 -0.76 6.75
C THR A 207 -13.26 -0.62 5.33
N VAL A 208 -12.58 -1.67 4.86
CA VAL A 208 -12.23 -1.84 3.44
C VAL A 208 -13.25 -2.76 2.80
N THR A 209 -13.93 -2.28 1.76
CA THR A 209 -14.86 -3.08 0.95
C THR A 209 -14.32 -3.23 -0.45
N ILE A 210 -14.04 -4.47 -0.84
CA ILE A 210 -13.61 -4.85 -2.19
C ILE A 210 -14.80 -5.49 -2.90
N GLY A 211 -15.30 -4.84 -3.94
CA GLY A 211 -16.50 -5.24 -4.66
C GLY A 211 -16.40 -6.59 -5.34
N THR A 212 -17.56 -7.12 -5.76
CA THR A 212 -17.69 -8.37 -6.51
C THR A 212 -16.83 -8.35 -7.77
N GLY A 213 -16.01 -9.39 -7.96
CA GLY A 213 -15.12 -9.53 -9.12
C GLY A 213 -14.03 -8.46 -9.24
N ALA A 214 -13.84 -7.60 -8.22
CA ALA A 214 -12.79 -6.60 -8.22
C ALA A 214 -11.40 -7.22 -7.94
N HIS A 215 -10.34 -6.56 -8.39
CA HIS A 215 -8.96 -6.96 -8.14
C HIS A 215 -8.20 -5.86 -7.39
N PHE A 216 -7.54 -6.25 -6.30
CA PHE A 216 -6.79 -5.37 -5.42
C PHE A 216 -5.31 -5.78 -5.36
N GLU A 217 -4.42 -4.82 -5.10
CA GLU A 217 -2.98 -5.01 -5.05
C GLU A 217 -2.40 -4.33 -3.80
N GLY A 218 -1.67 -5.09 -2.99
CA GLY A 218 -0.95 -4.57 -1.83
C GLY A 218 -1.35 -5.15 -0.48
N ILE A 219 -0.70 -4.68 0.57
CA ILE A 219 -0.93 -5.10 1.96
C ILE A 219 -1.90 -4.12 2.61
N ILE A 220 -3.01 -4.63 3.13
CA ILE A 220 -4.00 -3.83 3.85
C ILE A 220 -3.76 -3.99 5.35
N LEU A 221 -3.49 -2.86 6.03
CA LEU A 221 -3.46 -2.70 7.48
C LEU A 221 -4.77 -2.02 7.92
N GLY A 222 -5.81 -2.82 8.16
CA GLY A 222 -7.14 -2.35 8.50
C GLY A 222 -7.34 -2.16 10.00
N GLY A 223 -7.76 -0.97 10.41
CA GLY A 223 -8.18 -0.68 11.79
C GLY A 223 -9.52 -1.32 12.15
N THR A 224 -10.33 -1.68 11.15
CA THR A 224 -11.57 -2.45 11.32
C THR A 224 -11.66 -3.58 10.27
N ASN A 225 -12.85 -3.88 9.76
CA ASN A 225 -13.10 -5.06 8.93
C ASN A 225 -12.53 -4.90 7.53
N ILE A 226 -12.05 -6.00 6.95
CA ILE A 226 -11.73 -6.08 5.51
C ILE A 226 -12.66 -7.10 4.86
N ALA A 227 -13.48 -6.62 3.92
CA ALA A 227 -14.52 -7.41 3.24
C ALA A 227 -14.21 -7.57 1.76
N LEU A 228 -14.14 -8.83 1.31
CA LEU A 228 -14.03 -9.18 -0.10
C LEU A 228 -15.38 -9.76 -0.57
N GLY A 229 -15.95 -9.12 -1.59
CA GLY A 229 -17.16 -9.57 -2.24
C GLY A 229 -16.97 -10.84 -3.06
N THR A 230 -18.06 -11.31 -3.67
CA THR A 230 -18.10 -12.51 -4.50
C THR A 230 -17.02 -12.49 -5.58
N HIS A 231 -16.13 -13.48 -5.60
CA HIS A 231 -15.05 -13.60 -6.59
C HIS A 231 -14.10 -12.39 -6.65
N ALA A 232 -14.05 -11.56 -5.61
CA ALA A 232 -13.01 -10.55 -5.47
C ALA A 232 -11.65 -11.23 -5.28
N SER A 233 -10.58 -10.55 -5.70
CA SER A 233 -9.22 -11.08 -5.62
C SER A 233 -8.23 -10.05 -5.12
N ILE A 234 -7.17 -10.52 -4.45
CA ILE A 234 -6.06 -9.68 -4.01
C ILE A 234 -4.72 -10.43 -4.16
N ASN A 235 -3.72 -9.74 -4.73
CA ASN A 235 -2.32 -10.07 -4.54
C ASN A 235 -1.79 -9.18 -3.40
N GLY A 236 -1.58 -9.77 -2.22
CA GLY A 236 -1.45 -8.96 -1.02
C GLY A 236 -1.68 -9.72 0.28
N ARG A 237 -1.85 -8.94 1.35
CA ARG A 237 -2.14 -9.46 2.70
C ARG A 237 -3.29 -8.68 3.29
N LEU A 238 -4.14 -9.38 4.05
CA LEU A 238 -5.29 -8.83 4.75
C LEU A 238 -4.98 -8.86 6.26
N LEU A 239 -4.52 -7.74 6.81
CA LEU A 239 -4.12 -7.62 8.21
C LEU A 239 -5.12 -6.70 8.94
N ALA A 240 -6.06 -7.28 9.69
CA ALA A 240 -7.20 -6.57 10.27
C ALA A 240 -7.18 -6.60 11.81
N GLN A 241 -7.30 -5.44 12.45
CA GLN A 241 -7.51 -5.32 13.90
C GLN A 241 -8.92 -5.75 14.34
N THR A 242 -9.79 -6.13 13.41
CA THR A 242 -11.07 -6.79 13.72
C THR A 242 -11.25 -8.06 12.91
N ALA A 243 -12.02 -8.05 11.84
CA ALA A 243 -12.41 -9.25 11.11
C ALA A 243 -12.00 -9.19 9.63
N VAL A 244 -11.95 -10.36 9.01
CA VAL A 244 -11.89 -10.51 7.56
C VAL A 244 -13.08 -11.36 7.10
N THR A 245 -13.76 -10.89 6.06
CA THR A 245 -14.97 -11.54 5.51
C THR A 245 -14.77 -11.78 4.02
N LEU A 246 -14.94 -13.04 3.58
CA LEU A 246 -14.70 -13.48 2.20
C LEU A 246 -15.96 -14.13 1.62
N ILE A 247 -16.14 -13.99 0.31
CA ILE A 247 -17.20 -14.68 -0.45
C ILE A 247 -16.58 -15.22 -1.73
N MET A 248 -16.30 -16.52 -1.78
CA MET A 248 -15.64 -17.17 -2.94
C MET A 248 -14.43 -16.36 -3.45
N SER A 249 -13.64 -15.80 -2.54
CA SER A 249 -12.61 -14.81 -2.87
C SER A 249 -11.23 -15.46 -3.03
N THR A 250 -10.35 -14.81 -3.77
CA THR A 250 -8.96 -15.27 -3.96
C THR A 250 -7.98 -14.36 -3.24
N VAL A 251 -7.13 -14.92 -2.39
CA VAL A 251 -6.09 -14.18 -1.65
C VAL A 251 -4.73 -14.84 -1.91
N VAL A 252 -3.79 -14.10 -2.47
CA VAL A 252 -2.44 -14.59 -2.76
C VAL A 252 -1.41 -13.72 -2.06
N ALA A 253 -0.72 -14.27 -1.06
CA ALA A 253 0.39 -13.58 -0.41
C ALA A 253 1.54 -13.31 -1.42
N PRO A 254 2.17 -12.11 -1.40
CA PRO A 254 3.32 -11.78 -2.23
C PRO A 254 4.61 -12.52 -1.82
#